data_AF-A0A7G3GD67-F1
#
_entry.id   AF-A0A7G3GD67-F1
#
_cell.length_a   1.000
_cell.length_b   1.000
_cell.length_c   1.000
_cell.angle_alpha   90.00
_cell.angle_beta   90.00
_cell.angle_gamma   90.00
#
_symmetry.space_group_name_H-M   'P 1'
#
loop_
_entity.id
_entity.type
_entity.pdbx_description
1 polymer ?
#
loop_
_entity_poly.entity_id
_entity_poly.type
_entity_poly.pdbx_seq_one_letter_code
_entity_poly.pdbx_strand_id
1 'polypeptide(L)'
;MVTNPSVPPIYGVTVEVAENSLIVLADKEVKTGTACHIYLDIPSVNSKQKNYISFTGNVNSSALIGQINMFRHLIQVKEISSVQRENLIKALKAL
;
A
#
# COMPACT_ATOMS: atom_id res chain seq x y z
N MET A 1 -16.03 6.19 -16.71
CA MET A 1 -15.46 7.54 -16.46
C MET A 1 -14.59 7.43 -15.22
N VAL A 2 -13.27 7.49 -15.36
CA VAL A 2 -12.36 7.56 -14.21
C VAL A 2 -12.37 9.01 -13.76
N THR A 3 -13.03 9.27 -12.63
CA THR A 3 -13.00 10.60 -12.01
C THR A 3 -11.55 10.93 -11.69
N ASN A 4 -11.01 11.99 -12.28
CA ASN A 4 -9.72 12.53 -11.85
C ASN A 4 -9.81 12.72 -10.33
N PRO A 5 -9.01 12.01 -9.52
CA PRO A 5 -9.02 12.25 -8.10
C PRO A 5 -8.60 13.71 -7.91
N SER A 6 -9.41 14.48 -7.18
CA SER A 6 -9.14 15.89 -6.86
C SER A 6 -7.85 16.09 -6.06
N VAL A 7 -7.25 14.99 -5.59
CA VAL A 7 -6.01 14.93 -4.84
C VAL A 7 -5.03 14.00 -5.58
N PRO A 8 -3.79 14.43 -5.85
CA PRO A 8 -2.78 13.56 -6.44
C PRO A 8 -2.47 12.38 -5.51
N PRO A 9 -2.16 11.19 -6.06
CA PRO A 9 -1.80 10.04 -5.25
C PRO A 9 -0.54 10.31 -4.42
N ILE A 10 -0.46 9.68 -3.25
CA ILE A 10 0.74 9.65 -2.43
C ILE A 10 1.55 8.43 -2.84
N TYR A 11 2.79 8.66 -3.27
CA TYR A 11 3.72 7.60 -3.62
C TYR A 11 4.57 7.25 -2.40
N GLY A 12 4.88 5.97 -2.26
CA GLY A 12 5.67 5.47 -1.16
C GLY A 12 6.26 4.11 -1.47
N VAL A 13 7.10 3.63 -0.56
CA VAL A 13 7.72 2.30 -0.63
C VAL A 13 7.22 1.47 0.53
N THR A 14 6.76 0.27 0.23
CA THR A 14 6.33 -0.68 1.26
C THR A 14 7.55 -1.37 1.85
N VAL A 15 7.73 -1.29 3.16
CA VAL A 15 8.86 -1.90 3.87
C VAL A 15 8.49 -3.19 4.60
N GLU A 16 7.19 -3.40 4.84
CA GLU A 16 6.67 -4.62 5.42
C GLU A 16 5.26 -4.88 4.88
N VAL A 17 4.98 -6.12 4.52
CA VAL A 17 3.68 -6.55 4.01
C VAL A 17 3.28 -7.83 4.72
N ALA A 18 2.08 -7.84 5.26
CA ALA A 18 1.40 -9.01 5.78
C ALA A 18 0.02 -9.14 5.13
N GLU A 19 -0.67 -10.25 5.37
CA GLU A 19 -1.97 -10.51 4.74
C GLU A 19 -3.03 -9.42 5.03
N ASN A 20 -3.02 -8.87 6.25
CA ASN A 20 -4.04 -7.92 6.71
C ASN A 20 -3.47 -6.52 7.00
N SER A 21 -2.17 -6.30 6.84
CA SER A 21 -1.55 -5.01 7.16
C SER A 21 -0.30 -4.79 6.34
N LEU A 22 0.09 -3.54 6.21
CA LEU A 22 1.34 -3.14 5.56
C LEU A 22 1.88 -1.85 6.13
N ILE A 23 3.19 -1.68 5.98
CA ILE A 23 3.89 -0.48 6.40
C ILE A 23 4.47 0.19 5.17
N VAL A 24 4.06 1.43 4.93
CA VAL A 24 4.51 2.26 3.81
C VAL A 24 5.31 3.43 4.36
N LEU A 25 6.45 3.69 3.73
CA LEU A 25 7.19 4.93 3.89
C LEU A 25 6.81 5.89 2.77
N ALA A 26 6.40 7.10 3.11
CA ALA A 26 6.11 8.16 2.14
C ALA A 26 6.66 9.52 2.62
N ASP A 27 6.88 10.45 1.68
CA ASP A 27 7.33 11.82 1.96
C ASP A 27 6.22 12.72 2.55
N LYS A 28 4.96 12.28 2.45
CA LYS A 28 3.79 12.98 2.94
C LYS A 28 3.14 12.26 4.11
N GLU A 29 2.68 13.06 5.06
CA GLU A 29 1.84 12.59 6.15
C GLU A 29 0.46 12.17 5.63
N VAL A 30 -0.09 11.10 6.20
CA VAL A 30 -1.48 10.70 6.03
C VAL A 30 -2.07 10.54 7.42
N LYS A 31 -3.16 11.25 7.71
CA LYS A 31 -3.75 11.26 9.04
C LYS A 31 -4.25 9.87 9.43
N THR A 32 -4.01 9.47 10.68
CA THR A 32 -4.63 8.29 11.28
C THR A 32 -6.15 8.34 11.14
N GLY A 33 -6.77 7.19 10.85
CA GLY A 33 -8.20 7.06 10.54
C GLY A 33 -8.56 7.36 9.08
N THR A 34 -7.64 7.85 8.26
CA THR A 34 -7.92 8.09 6.83
C THR A 34 -8.15 6.77 6.11
N ALA A 35 -9.33 6.66 5.50
CA ALA A 35 -9.63 5.59 4.55
C ALA A 35 -8.91 5.87 3.23
N CYS A 36 -8.24 4.87 2.69
CA CYS A 36 -7.49 4.98 1.46
C CYS A 36 -7.72 3.77 0.55
N HIS A 37 -7.50 4.00 -0.74
CA HIS A 37 -7.38 2.94 -1.73
C HIS A 37 -5.90 2.76 -2.03
N ILE A 38 -5.38 1.55 -1.87
CA ILE A 38 -3.97 1.23 -2.03
C ILE A 38 -3.79 0.51 -3.37
N TYR A 39 -2.77 0.91 -4.11
CA TYR A 39 -2.24 0.18 -5.26
C TYR A 39 -0.82 -0.25 -4.90
N LEU A 40 -0.63 -1.55 -4.68
CA LEU A 40 0.65 -2.14 -4.28
C LEU A 40 1.28 -2.84 -5.48
N ASP A 41 2.40 -2.30 -5.97
CA ASP A 41 3.19 -2.97 -7.00
C ASP A 41 3.89 -4.22 -6.42
N ILE A 42 3.75 -5.35 -7.11
CA ILE A 42 4.44 -6.60 -6.78
C ILE A 42 5.67 -6.73 -7.68
N PRO A 43 6.86 -6.98 -7.13
CA PRO A 43 8.02 -7.35 -7.93
C PRO A 43 7.71 -8.61 -8.76
N SER A 44 7.84 -8.52 -10.08
CA SER A 44 7.69 -9.65 -10.99
C SER A 44 9.02 -9.95 -11.66
N VAL A 45 9.37 -11.24 -11.75
CA VAL A 45 10.58 -11.70 -12.47
C VAL A 45 10.51 -11.36 -13.96
N ASN A 46 9.30 -11.20 -14.49
CA ASN A 46 9.08 -10.83 -15.88
C ASN A 46 8.75 -9.34 -15.99
N SER A 47 9.77 -8.52 -16.29
CA SER A 47 9.74 -7.05 -16.26
C SER A 47 8.73 -6.40 -17.22
N LYS A 48 8.06 -7.19 -18.07
CA LYS A 48 7.04 -6.73 -19.03
C LYS A 48 5.60 -6.76 -18.49
N GLN A 49 5.34 -7.38 -17.34
CA GLN A 49 4.03 -7.34 -16.69
C GLN A 49 4.11 -6.57 -15.37
N LYS A 50 3.47 -5.39 -15.35
CA LYS A 50 3.19 -4.69 -14.10
C LYS A 50 2.10 -5.47 -13.36
N ASN A 51 2.50 -6.20 -12.33
CA ASN A 51 1.57 -6.82 -11.40
C ASN A 51 1.36 -5.88 -10.23
N TYR A 52 0.11 -5.53 -9.97
CA TYR A 52 -0.26 -4.76 -8.80
C TYR A 52 -1.47 -5.39 -8.12
N ILE A 53 -1.58 -5.14 -6.83
CA ILE A 53 -2.73 -5.50 -6.00
C ILE A 53 -3.44 -4.22 -5.60
N SER A 54 -4.76 -4.22 -5.68
CA SER A 54 -5.56 -3.13 -5.15
C SER A 54 -6.54 -3.58 -4.08
N PHE A 55 -6.67 -2.75 -3.04
CA PHE A 55 -7.56 -2.97 -1.91
C PHE A 55 -7.83 -1.65 -1.18
N THR A 56 -8.85 -1.64 -0.33
CA THR A 56 -9.11 -0.52 0.57
C THR A 56 -8.55 -0.81 1.96
N GLY A 57 -8.13 0.24 2.65
CA GLY A 57 -7.61 0.14 4.00
C GLY A 57 -7.76 1.45 4.76
N ASN A 58 -7.40 1.41 6.03
CA ASN A 58 -7.34 2.59 6.89
C ASN A 58 -5.92 2.78 7.41
N VAL A 59 -5.47 4.02 7.49
CA VAL A 59 -4.23 4.35 8.19
C VAL A 59 -4.46 4.22 9.69
N ASN A 60 -3.89 3.20 10.32
CA ASN A 60 -3.99 2.98 11.76
C ASN A 60 -3.02 3.84 12.56
N SER A 61 -1.86 4.18 11.98
CA SER A 61 -0.84 5.01 12.60
C SER A 61 -0.01 5.70 11.53
N SER A 62 0.40 6.93 11.80
CA SER A 62 1.37 7.67 11.00
C SER A 62 2.40 8.33 11.93
N ALA A 63 3.69 8.16 11.64
CA ALA A 63 4.76 8.73 12.45
C ALA A 63 5.94 9.17 11.57
N LEU A 64 6.52 10.34 11.87
CA LEU A 64 7.72 10.83 11.19
C LEU A 64 8.95 10.05 11.67
N ILE A 65 9.70 9.46 10.74
CA ILE A 65 11.03 8.92 10.97
C ILE A 65 12.04 10.05 10.72
N GLY A 66 12.46 10.71 11.80
CA GLY A 66 13.30 11.93 11.72
C GLY A 66 14.65 11.75 11.01
N GLN A 67 15.23 10.55 11.00
CA GLN A 67 16.53 10.29 10.38
C GLN A 67 16.48 10.31 8.84
N ILE A 68 15.34 9.97 8.25
CA ILE A 68 15.18 9.83 6.79
C ILE A 68 14.13 10.79 6.21
N ASN A 69 13.55 11.66 7.05
CA ASN A 69 12.50 12.61 6.65
C ASN A 69 11.31 11.97 5.92
N MET A 70 10.93 10.75 6.31
CA MET A 70 9.78 10.03 5.76
C MET A 70 8.78 9.70 6.86
N PHE A 71 7.50 9.66 6.50
CA PHE A 71 6.43 9.19 7.36
C PHE A 71 6.25 7.69 7.20
N ARG A 72 6.19 6.98 8.33
CA ARG A 72 5.83 5.57 8.42
C ARG A 72 4.35 5.44 8.66
N HIS A 73 3.64 4.90 7.69
CA HIS A 73 2.20 4.65 7.73
C HIS A 73 1.94 3.17 7.96
N LEU A 74 1.28 2.82 9.06
CA LEU A 74 0.72 1.49 9.26
C LEU A 74 -0.70 1.50 8.67
N ILE A 75 -0.92 0.67 7.65
CA ILE A 75 -2.21 0.56 6.97
C ILE A 75 -2.82 -0.81 7.27
N GLN A 76 -4.07 -0.81 7.73
CA GLN A 76 -4.87 -2.00 7.95
C GLN A 76 -5.75 -2.25 6.72
N VAL A 77 -5.69 -3.46 6.16
CA VAL A 77 -6.55 -3.87 5.05
C VAL A 77 -8.00 -3.98 5.55
N LYS A 78 -8.93 -3.32 4.84
CA LYS A 78 -10.36 -3.35 5.14
C LYS A 78 -11.09 -4.27 4.17
N GLU A 79 -10.98 -4.03 2.87
CA GLU A 79 -11.63 -4.83 1.83
C GLU A 79 -10.65 -5.16 0.71
N ILE A 80 -10.55 -6.44 0.40
CA ILE A 80 -9.73 -6.98 -0.67
C ILE A 80 -10.52 -8.13 -1.31
N SER A 81 -10.57 -8.17 -2.65
CA SER A 81 -11.26 -9.26 -3.34
C SER A 81 -10.51 -10.56 -3.18
N SER A 82 -11.20 -11.70 -3.28
CA SER A 82 -10.58 -13.03 -3.11
C SER A 82 -9.41 -13.24 -4.08
N VAL A 83 -9.56 -12.78 -5.33
CA VAL A 83 -8.50 -12.86 -6.36
C VAL A 83 -7.28 -12.03 -5.97
N GLN A 84 -7.49 -10.79 -5.49
CA GLN A 84 -6.40 -9.92 -5.06
C GLN A 84 -5.71 -10.45 -3.79
N ARG A 85 -6.48 -11.02 -2.86
CA ARG A 85 -5.95 -11.67 -1.65
C ARG A 85 -5.10 -12.89 -1.99
N GLU A 86 -5.55 -13.73 -2.93
CA GLU A 86 -4.78 -14.88 -3.39
C GLU A 86 -3.47 -14.44 -4.05
N ASN A 87 -3.50 -13.39 -4.87
CA ASN A 87 -2.30 -12.81 -5.48
C ASN A 87 -1.32 -12.26 -4.42
N LEU A 88 -1.83 -11.62 -3.36
CA LEU A 88 -1.00 -11.16 -2.23
C LEU A 88 -0.32 -12.33 -1.54
N ILE A 89 -1.07 -13.37 -1.21
CA ILE A 89 -0.54 -14.57 -0.54
C ILE A 89 0.51 -15.26 -1.42
N LYS A 90 0.27 -15.35 -2.74
CA LYS A 90 1.25 -15.89 -3.68
C LYS A 90 2.54 -15.06 -3.70
N ALA A 91 2.43 -13.75 -3.74
CA ALA A 91 3.57 -12.85 -3.72
C ALA A 91 4.39 -12.96 -2.41
N LEU A 92 3.72 -13.02 -1.26
CA LEU A 92 4.36 -13.18 0.04
C LEU A 92 5.12 -14.51 0.19
N LYS A 93 4.69 -15.57 -0.52
CA LYS A 93 5.36 -16.87 -0.52
C LYS A 93 6.52 -16.97 -1.52
N ALA A 94 6.59 -16.05 -2.48
CA ALA A 94 7.61 -16.05 -3.53
C ALA A 94 8.86 -15.22 -3.16
N LEU A 95 8.80 -14.49 -2.05
CA LEU A 95 9.92 -13.79 -1.40
C LEU A 95 10.66 -14.76 -0.46
#